data_AF-A0A0D6R639-F1
#
_entry.id   AF-A0A0D6R639-F1
#
_cell.length_a   1.000
_cell.length_b   1.000
_cell.length_c   1.000
_cell.angle_alpha   90.00
_cell.angle_beta   90.00
_cell.angle_gamma   90.00
#
_symmetry.space_group_name_H-M   'P 1'
#
loop_
_entity.id
_entity.type
_entity.pdbx_description
1 polymer ?
#
loop_
_entity_poly.entity_id
_entity_poly.type
_entity_poly.pdbx_seq_one_letter_code
_entity_poly.pdbx_strand_id
1 'polypeptide(L)'
;MAHSMGMSCWRMVFPTTSSNTTRITYPCAKLNIFVNNISRRQFSPPSHSICFNALGRHHQQVSGSNLRRTMASVSQAPQSLASDNMDKETKFWEQVQNHQKMAAQLPGVEKVRTLFDCSLRGMLSTFSQKYDGYPSGSMVDFACDENGCPILAISSLAVHSKDLLANPKCSLLVTKDPVDRTDLMVTLYGDAVFVSDDKRAESRACYLKKHQGAFWVDFGDFQFVRIEPKCLRYVSGVATAMLESGDFTEEEYRSAKVDPISQFSIPVASHMNRDHEEDTKLIVQHATAIQVDSADMIDLDRLGFNVKAGYCGKNVKLRIPFPRPAEDRRDVKNLIVQMLEDAKEGFKRSQS
;
A
#
# COMPACT_ATOMS: atom_id res chain seq x y z
N MET A 1 38.56 -21.11 -33.54
CA MET A 1 40.03 -21.19 -33.43
C MET A 1 40.51 -19.98 -32.67
N ALA A 2 41.38 -20.20 -31.70
CA ALA A 2 41.75 -19.27 -30.63
C ALA A 2 42.48 -18.02 -31.13
N HIS A 3 42.22 -16.88 -30.50
CA HIS A 3 43.27 -15.93 -30.12
C HIS A 3 42.86 -15.21 -28.83
N SER A 4 43.76 -15.30 -27.85
CA SER A 4 43.65 -14.82 -26.48
C SER A 4 44.54 -13.57 -26.32
N MET A 5 43.91 -12.45 -25.95
CA MET A 5 44.45 -11.27 -25.24
C MET A 5 43.21 -10.67 -24.57
N GLY A 6 43.15 -10.26 -23.31
CA GLY A 6 44.05 -10.17 -22.18
C GLY A 6 43.33 -9.20 -21.23
N MET A 7 43.19 -9.50 -19.94
CA MET A 7 42.64 -8.52 -18.99
C MET A 7 43.10 -8.82 -17.55
N SER A 8 44.18 -8.12 -17.20
CA SER A 8 44.41 -7.40 -15.93
C SER A 8 43.76 -7.94 -14.64
N CYS A 9 44.59 -8.63 -13.86
CA CYS A 9 44.40 -8.94 -12.45
C CYS A 9 44.73 -7.70 -11.58
N TRP A 10 43.74 -7.14 -10.88
CA TRP A 10 43.98 -6.19 -9.79
C TRP A 10 44.01 -6.93 -8.46
N ARG A 11 45.21 -6.95 -7.86
CA ARG A 11 45.58 -7.63 -6.63
C ARG A 11 45.28 -6.69 -5.45
N MET A 12 44.28 -7.02 -4.63
CA MET A 12 44.02 -6.29 -3.39
C MET A 12 44.97 -6.79 -2.29
N VAL A 13 45.71 -5.85 -1.71
CA VAL A 13 46.71 -6.07 -0.66
C VAL A 13 46.01 -6.00 0.70
N PHE A 14 46.11 -7.07 1.49
CA PHE A 14 45.75 -7.09 2.91
C PHE A 14 46.98 -6.69 3.76
N PRO A 15 46.84 -5.83 4.78
CA PRO A 15 47.79 -5.77 5.87
C PRO A 15 47.36 -6.69 7.01
N THR A 16 48.17 -7.70 7.29
CA THR A 16 48.20 -8.46 8.54
C THR A 16 49.02 -7.73 9.59
N THR A 17 48.52 -7.60 10.83
CA THR A 17 49.28 -7.51 12.10
C THR A 17 48.27 -7.63 13.25
N SER A 18 48.21 -8.78 13.93
CA SER A 18 48.86 -9.08 15.23
C SER A 18 48.23 -8.40 16.44
N SER A 19 47.46 -9.21 17.19
CA SER A 19 47.33 -9.27 18.66
C SER A 19 47.73 -8.03 19.47
N ASN A 20 46.74 -7.39 20.11
CA ASN A 20 46.90 -6.93 21.48
C ASN A 20 45.56 -6.85 22.21
N THR A 21 45.46 -7.71 23.23
CA THR A 21 44.38 -7.78 24.20
C THR A 21 44.38 -6.52 25.04
N THR A 22 43.41 -5.62 24.84
CA THR A 22 43.15 -4.53 25.79
C THR A 22 41.73 -4.68 26.32
N ARG A 23 41.64 -5.05 27.60
CA ARG A 23 40.39 -5.00 28.38
C ARG A 23 39.88 -3.56 28.37
N ILE A 24 38.76 -3.32 27.68
CA ILE A 24 37.97 -2.12 27.88
C ILE A 24 36.86 -2.48 28.87
N THR A 25 37.05 -2.09 30.11
CA THR A 25 36.03 -2.10 31.16
C THR A 25 35.06 -0.95 30.89
N TYR A 26 33.81 -1.26 30.54
CA TYR A 26 32.73 -0.27 30.54
C TYR A 26 32.24 -0.06 31.98
N PRO A 27 32.21 1.18 32.51
CA PRO A 27 31.56 1.43 33.77
C PRO A 27 30.03 1.29 33.62
N CYS A 28 29.47 0.47 34.49
CA CYS A 28 28.05 0.22 34.66
C CYS A 28 27.32 1.53 35.02
N ALA A 29 26.63 2.13 34.05
CA ALA A 29 25.71 3.23 34.32
C ALA A 29 24.40 2.64 34.85
N LYS A 30 24.19 2.80 36.15
CA LYS A 30 22.90 2.59 36.83
C LYS A 30 21.85 3.49 36.19
N LEU A 31 20.88 2.91 35.48
CA LEU A 31 19.66 3.61 35.11
C LEU A 31 18.75 3.65 36.34
N ASN A 32 18.83 4.75 37.10
CA ASN A 32 17.86 5.04 38.14
C ASN A 32 16.51 5.38 37.48
N ILE A 33 15.53 4.54 37.79
CA ILE A 33 14.12 4.75 37.51
C ILE A 33 13.66 6.00 38.26
N PHE A 34 13.37 7.08 37.53
CA PHE A 34 12.57 8.19 38.04
C PHE A 34 11.12 7.97 37.65
N VAL A 35 10.35 7.40 38.58
CA VAL A 35 8.89 7.52 38.59
C VAL A 35 8.57 8.94 39.07
N ASN A 36 7.88 9.73 38.27
CA ASN A 36 7.17 10.89 38.80
C ASN A 36 5.84 11.13 38.06
N ASN A 37 4.78 10.71 38.74
CA ASN A 37 3.49 11.38 38.93
C ASN A 37 2.98 12.28 37.80
N ILE A 38 2.08 11.74 36.98
CA ILE A 38 1.05 12.55 36.31
C ILE A 38 -0.26 12.38 37.07
N SER A 39 -0.72 13.52 37.59
CA SER A 39 -1.92 13.67 38.38
C SER A 39 -3.19 13.37 37.57
N ARG A 40 -4.17 12.76 38.25
CA ARG A 40 -5.50 12.40 37.74
C ARG A 40 -6.18 13.59 37.07
N ARG A 41 -6.63 13.42 35.82
CA ARG A 41 -7.78 14.16 35.28
C ARG A 41 -8.83 13.16 34.82
N GLN A 42 -9.97 13.22 35.50
CA GLN A 42 -11.20 12.49 35.17
C GLN A 42 -11.73 12.97 33.82
N PHE A 43 -12.03 12.02 32.93
CA PHE A 43 -12.83 12.25 31.73
C PHE A 43 -14.25 11.77 32.02
N SER A 44 -15.23 12.68 31.95
CA SER A 44 -16.66 12.38 31.96
C SER A 44 -17.19 12.39 30.52
N PRO A 45 -18.08 11.46 30.13
CA PRO A 45 -18.67 11.45 28.78
C PRO A 45 -19.90 12.37 28.69
N PRO A 46 -20.20 12.95 27.52
CA PRO A 46 -21.42 13.71 27.32
C PRO A 46 -22.63 12.78 27.05
N SER A 47 -23.67 12.96 27.85
CA SER A 47 -24.99 12.34 27.71
C SER A 47 -25.85 13.12 26.71
N HIS A 48 -26.21 12.50 25.58
CA HIS A 48 -27.30 12.98 24.72
C HIS A 48 -28.62 12.36 25.20
N SER A 49 -29.49 13.21 25.76
CA SER A 49 -30.85 12.85 26.13
C SER A 49 -31.79 13.08 24.95
N ILE A 50 -32.58 12.06 24.64
CA ILE A 50 -33.66 12.05 23.64
C ILE A 50 -34.89 12.66 24.30
N CYS A 51 -35.34 13.83 23.84
CA CYS A 51 -36.64 14.39 24.20
C CYS A 51 -37.63 14.23 23.05
N PHE A 52 -38.55 13.28 23.20
CA PHE A 52 -39.85 13.26 22.53
C PHE A 52 -40.66 14.46 23.04
N ASN A 53 -41.21 15.29 22.13
CA ASN A 53 -42.28 16.21 22.50
C ASN A 53 -43.48 16.03 21.57
N ALA A 54 -44.60 15.78 22.23
CA ALA A 54 -45.90 15.45 21.69
C ALA A 54 -46.61 16.66 21.07
N LEU A 55 -47.43 16.34 20.06
CA LEU A 55 -48.37 17.24 19.41
C LEU A 55 -49.50 17.62 20.38
N GLY A 56 -49.67 18.92 20.61
CA GLY A 56 -50.83 19.51 21.28
C GLY A 56 -51.36 20.67 20.44
N ARG A 57 -52.56 20.51 19.88
CA ARG A 57 -53.30 21.54 19.13
C ARG A 57 -53.80 22.62 20.08
N HIS A 58 -53.64 23.90 19.71
CA HIS A 58 -54.58 24.94 20.11
C HIS A 58 -54.76 25.98 18.99
N HIS A 59 -56.03 26.18 18.63
CA HIS A 59 -56.54 27.22 17.76
C HIS A 59 -56.53 28.58 18.48
N GLN A 60 -56.10 29.64 17.80
CA GLN A 60 -56.78 30.94 17.86
C GLN A 60 -56.37 31.84 16.68
N GLN A 61 -57.38 32.31 15.94
CA GLN A 61 -57.30 33.40 14.96
C GLN A 61 -56.94 34.71 15.66
N VAL A 62 -56.28 35.66 14.98
CA VAL A 62 -56.81 37.01 14.71
C VAL A 62 -56.08 37.66 13.50
N SER A 63 -56.92 38.29 12.70
CA SER A 63 -56.76 39.21 11.57
C SER A 63 -55.61 40.25 11.61
N GLY A 64 -54.92 40.36 10.46
CA GLY A 64 -54.83 41.57 9.62
C GLY A 64 -54.11 42.82 10.14
N SER A 65 -52.99 43.18 9.48
CA SER A 65 -52.78 44.54 8.96
C SER A 65 -51.52 44.63 8.09
N ASN A 66 -51.65 45.40 7.01
CA ASN A 66 -50.67 45.70 5.98
C ASN A 66 -49.45 46.44 6.53
N LEU A 67 -48.24 46.13 6.02
CA LEU A 67 -47.15 47.09 5.89
C LEU A 67 -46.21 46.71 4.73
N ARG A 68 -45.68 47.75 4.10
CA ARG A 68 -45.24 47.85 2.70
C ARG A 68 -43.97 47.05 2.39
N ARG A 69 -43.91 46.49 1.19
CA ARG A 69 -42.71 45.96 0.54
C ARG A 69 -41.69 47.09 0.30
N THR A 70 -40.50 46.94 0.87
CA THR A 70 -39.26 47.51 0.34
C THR A 70 -38.55 46.40 -0.45
N MET A 71 -38.41 46.61 -1.76
CA MET A 71 -37.67 45.70 -2.65
C MET A 71 -36.18 45.89 -2.42
N ALA A 72 -35.55 45.00 -1.65
CA ALA A 72 -34.11 44.81 -1.71
C ALA A 72 -33.82 43.83 -2.85
N SER A 73 -32.99 44.26 -3.81
CA SER A 73 -32.50 43.40 -4.90
C SER A 73 -31.63 42.29 -4.30
N VAL A 74 -32.17 41.07 -4.22
CA VAL A 74 -31.37 39.88 -3.96
C VAL A 74 -30.52 39.65 -5.20
N SER A 75 -29.21 39.89 -5.10
CA SER A 75 -28.25 39.42 -6.09
C SER A 75 -28.34 37.89 -6.13
N GLN A 76 -28.95 37.35 -7.17
CA GLN A 76 -28.88 35.92 -7.45
C GLN A 76 -27.41 35.58 -7.73
N ALA A 77 -26.80 34.77 -6.85
CA ALA A 77 -25.59 34.06 -7.22
C ALA A 77 -25.90 33.18 -8.45
N PRO A 78 -24.98 33.03 -9.42
CA PRO A 78 -25.34 32.45 -10.71
C PRO A 78 -25.60 30.96 -10.56
N GLN A 79 -26.85 30.53 -10.73
CA GLN A 79 -27.23 29.12 -10.80
C GLN A 79 -26.49 28.38 -11.93
N SER A 80 -26.00 29.10 -12.95
CA SER A 80 -25.23 28.58 -14.09
C SER A 80 -23.83 28.07 -13.73
N LEU A 81 -23.12 28.71 -12.78
CA LEU A 81 -21.78 28.28 -12.39
C LEU A 81 -21.82 26.96 -11.60
N ALA A 82 -22.88 26.75 -10.82
CA ALA A 82 -23.09 25.52 -10.08
C ALA A 82 -23.43 24.35 -11.02
N SER A 83 -24.28 24.58 -12.03
CA SER A 83 -24.59 23.55 -13.04
C SER A 83 -23.38 23.19 -13.91
N ASP A 84 -22.61 24.19 -14.37
CA ASP A 84 -21.43 23.97 -15.21
C ASP A 84 -20.34 23.17 -14.48
N ASN A 85 -20.15 23.41 -13.18
CA ASN A 85 -19.20 22.66 -12.37
C ASN A 85 -19.66 21.21 -12.13
N MET A 86 -20.97 20.97 -11.95
CA MET A 86 -21.52 19.61 -11.84
C MET A 86 -21.39 18.84 -13.15
N ASP A 87 -21.59 19.49 -14.29
CA ASP A 87 -21.43 18.86 -15.61
C ASP A 87 -19.96 18.52 -15.90
N LYS A 88 -19.02 19.39 -15.52
CA LYS A 88 -17.58 19.13 -15.63
C LYS A 88 -17.13 17.99 -14.73
N GLU A 89 -17.61 17.95 -13.48
CA GLU A 89 -17.29 16.88 -12.54
C GLU A 89 -17.84 15.54 -13.01
N THR A 90 -19.07 15.52 -13.55
CA THR A 90 -19.69 14.30 -14.10
C THR A 90 -18.89 13.76 -15.29
N LYS A 91 -18.55 14.63 -16.26
CA LYS A 91 -17.73 14.26 -17.43
C LYS A 91 -16.35 13.75 -17.02
N PHE A 92 -15.74 14.39 -16.02
CA PHE A 92 -14.46 13.94 -15.48
C PHE A 92 -14.55 12.50 -14.95
N TRP A 93 -15.52 12.20 -14.09
CA TRP A 93 -15.68 10.85 -13.53
C TRP A 93 -16.01 9.81 -14.59
N GLU A 94 -16.78 10.17 -15.62
CA GLU A 94 -17.04 9.32 -16.78
C GLU A 94 -15.75 9.00 -17.56
N GLN A 95 -14.92 10.01 -17.83
CA GLN A 95 -13.61 9.82 -18.46
C GLN A 95 -12.68 8.93 -17.63
N VAL A 96 -12.60 9.18 -16.31
CA VAL A 96 -11.81 8.36 -15.38
C VAL A 96 -12.27 6.89 -15.43
N GLN A 97 -13.58 6.64 -15.35
CA GLN A 97 -14.12 5.29 -15.38
C GLN A 97 -13.86 4.58 -16.71
N ASN A 98 -14.07 5.27 -17.84
CA ASN A 98 -13.84 4.72 -19.16
C ASN A 98 -12.36 4.39 -19.38
N HIS A 99 -11.47 5.29 -18.98
CA HIS A 99 -10.02 5.07 -19.03
C HIS A 99 -9.61 3.84 -18.19
N GLN A 100 -10.03 3.80 -16.93
CA GLN A 100 -9.65 2.74 -16.00
C GLN A 100 -10.13 1.35 -16.44
N LYS A 101 -11.30 1.25 -17.09
CA LYS A 101 -11.83 -0.01 -17.65
C LYS A 101 -10.98 -0.54 -18.81
N MET A 102 -10.36 0.35 -19.58
CA MET A 102 -9.60 -0.01 -20.79
C MET A 102 -8.10 -0.13 -20.54
N ALA A 103 -7.58 0.51 -19.49
CA ALA A 103 -6.17 0.54 -19.18
C ALA A 103 -5.63 -0.87 -18.85
N ALA A 104 -4.55 -1.27 -19.52
CA ALA A 104 -3.89 -2.55 -19.27
C ALA A 104 -3.36 -2.62 -17.83
N GLN A 105 -3.67 -3.73 -17.15
CA GLN A 105 -3.34 -3.99 -15.75
C GLN A 105 -2.96 -5.46 -15.57
N LEU A 106 -2.17 -5.73 -14.54
CA LEU A 106 -1.88 -7.12 -14.16
C LEU A 106 -3.19 -7.86 -13.84
N PRO A 107 -3.31 -9.16 -14.18
CA PRO A 107 -4.37 -10.02 -13.68
C PRO A 107 -4.47 -9.93 -12.15
N GLY A 108 -5.69 -9.97 -11.60
CA GLY A 108 -5.92 -9.78 -10.16
C GLY A 108 -5.05 -10.70 -9.30
N VAL A 109 -4.90 -11.97 -9.69
CA VAL A 109 -4.07 -12.93 -8.97
C VAL A 109 -2.57 -12.59 -9.02
N GLU A 110 -2.06 -12.07 -10.14
CA GLU A 110 -0.66 -11.61 -10.26
C GLU A 110 -0.43 -10.34 -9.43
N LYS A 111 -1.40 -9.41 -9.36
CA LYS A 111 -1.34 -8.24 -8.47
C LYS A 111 -1.17 -8.68 -7.02
N VAL A 112 -2.00 -9.62 -6.57
CA VAL A 112 -1.95 -10.17 -5.22
C VAL A 112 -0.64 -10.90 -4.96
N ARG A 113 -0.20 -11.76 -5.89
CA ARG A 113 1.07 -12.48 -5.79
C ARG A 113 2.26 -11.54 -5.67
N THR A 114 2.27 -10.47 -6.47
CA THR A 114 3.29 -9.43 -6.46
C THR A 114 3.27 -8.59 -5.19
N LEU A 115 2.08 -8.23 -4.69
CA LEU A 115 1.92 -7.49 -3.44
C LEU A 115 2.57 -8.23 -2.26
N PHE A 116 2.31 -9.54 -2.14
CA PHE A 116 2.90 -10.36 -1.10
C PHE A 116 4.42 -10.44 -1.21
N ASP A 117 4.98 -10.62 -2.42
CA ASP A 117 6.43 -10.67 -2.59
C ASP A 117 7.10 -9.32 -2.26
N CYS A 118 6.49 -8.20 -2.65
CA CYS A 118 7.05 -6.87 -2.40
C CYS A 118 6.88 -6.40 -0.95
N SER A 119 5.96 -6.99 -0.20
CA SER A 119 5.65 -6.63 1.18
C SER A 119 6.61 -7.28 2.18
N LEU A 120 6.91 -6.54 3.25
CA LEU A 120 7.79 -7.00 4.33
C LEU A 120 7.04 -7.25 5.64
N ARG A 121 5.83 -6.69 5.76
CA ARG A 121 5.05 -6.61 7.00
C ARG A 121 3.57 -6.78 6.73
N GLY A 122 2.88 -7.39 7.68
CA GLY A 122 1.43 -7.55 7.65
C GLY A 122 0.85 -7.67 9.04
N MET A 123 -0.47 -7.72 9.11
CA MET A 123 -1.22 -7.96 10.35
C MET A 123 -1.67 -9.42 10.38
N LEU A 124 -1.08 -10.19 11.29
CA LEU A 124 -1.44 -11.58 11.56
C LEU A 124 -2.63 -11.61 12.52
N SER A 125 -3.68 -12.32 12.12
CA SER A 125 -4.82 -12.66 12.97
C SER A 125 -4.76 -14.14 13.38
N THR A 126 -4.86 -14.40 14.68
CA THR A 126 -4.82 -15.73 15.29
C THR A 126 -6.01 -15.94 16.22
N PHE A 127 -6.26 -17.17 16.65
CA PHE A 127 -7.19 -17.46 17.74
C PHE A 127 -6.46 -17.29 19.07
N SER A 128 -6.97 -16.43 19.97
CA SER A 128 -6.27 -16.17 21.22
C SER A 128 -6.31 -17.40 22.11
N GLN A 129 -5.14 -17.91 22.48
CA GLN A 129 -5.03 -18.98 23.48
C GLN A 129 -5.45 -18.50 24.87
N LYS A 130 -5.19 -17.22 25.17
CA LYS A 130 -5.43 -16.63 26.50
C LYS A 130 -6.87 -16.16 26.70
N TYR A 131 -7.48 -15.60 25.66
CA TYR A 131 -8.83 -15.05 25.70
C TYR A 131 -9.74 -15.91 24.83
N ASP A 132 -10.21 -17.02 25.39
CA ASP A 132 -11.03 -18.00 24.66
C ASP A 132 -12.24 -17.35 23.97
N GLY A 133 -12.50 -17.77 22.74
CA GLY A 133 -13.52 -17.20 21.86
C GLY A 133 -13.16 -15.87 21.16
N TYR A 134 -12.01 -15.24 21.47
CA TYR A 134 -11.60 -13.99 20.83
C TYR A 134 -10.45 -14.20 19.82
N PRO A 135 -10.46 -13.50 18.68
CA PRO A 135 -9.28 -13.40 17.83
C PRO A 135 -8.24 -12.44 18.46
N SER A 136 -6.99 -12.60 18.04
CA SER A 136 -5.88 -11.73 18.41
C SER A 136 -5.22 -11.20 17.14
N GLY A 137 -4.80 -9.93 17.17
CA GLY A 137 -4.11 -9.26 16.06
C GLY A 137 -2.70 -8.86 16.47
N SER A 138 -1.71 -9.14 15.62
CA SER A 138 -0.32 -8.69 15.85
C SER A 138 0.37 -8.31 14.55
N MET A 139 1.27 -7.34 14.62
CA MET A 139 2.15 -7.01 13.49
C MET A 139 3.27 -8.04 13.39
N VAL A 140 3.51 -8.54 12.19
CA VAL A 140 4.58 -9.51 11.91
C VAL A 140 5.38 -9.09 10.68
N ASP A 141 6.68 -9.36 10.74
CA ASP A 141 7.56 -9.32 9.58
C ASP A 141 7.50 -10.68 8.88
N PHE A 142 7.46 -10.67 7.54
CA PHE A 142 7.44 -11.90 6.75
C PHE A 142 8.25 -11.75 5.46
N ALA A 143 8.54 -12.88 4.83
CA ALA A 143 9.03 -12.97 3.46
C ALA A 143 8.34 -14.13 2.75
N CYS A 144 7.99 -14.00 1.48
CA CYS A 144 7.41 -15.10 0.72
C CYS A 144 8.49 -16.03 0.15
N ASP A 145 8.23 -17.34 0.22
CA ASP A 145 8.98 -18.33 -0.55
C ASP A 145 8.62 -18.29 -2.05
N GLU A 146 9.26 -19.15 -2.85
CA GLU A 146 9.05 -19.23 -4.29
C GLU A 146 7.60 -19.59 -4.67
N ASN A 147 6.88 -20.30 -3.78
CA ASN A 147 5.47 -20.65 -3.96
C ASN A 147 4.51 -19.57 -3.44
N GLY A 148 5.03 -18.59 -2.72
CA GLY A 148 4.26 -17.48 -2.16
C GLY A 148 3.78 -17.70 -0.76
N CYS A 149 4.23 -18.75 -0.10
CA CYS A 149 3.91 -18.98 1.29
C CYS A 149 4.66 -17.96 2.15
N PRO A 150 3.96 -17.16 2.98
CA PRO A 150 4.62 -16.27 3.93
C PRO A 150 5.42 -17.07 4.97
N ILE A 151 6.71 -16.75 5.09
CA ILE A 151 7.62 -17.23 6.12
C ILE A 151 7.79 -16.13 7.16
N LEU A 152 7.47 -16.45 8.41
CA LEU A 152 7.62 -15.59 9.57
C LEU A 152 8.78 -16.12 10.42
N ALA A 153 9.50 -15.22 11.09
CA ALA A 153 10.43 -15.56 12.15
C ALA A 153 9.84 -15.08 13.48
N ILE A 154 9.35 -16.01 14.31
CA ILE A 154 8.63 -15.68 15.53
C ILE A 154 9.35 -16.21 16.77
N SER A 155 9.35 -15.44 17.86
CA SER A 155 9.87 -15.88 19.16
C SER A 155 8.86 -16.77 19.86
N SER A 156 9.31 -17.85 20.48
CA SER A 156 8.51 -18.72 21.36
C SER A 156 7.88 -17.97 22.55
N LEU A 157 8.40 -16.78 22.89
CA LEU A 157 7.86 -15.92 23.95
C LEU A 157 6.64 -15.10 23.49
N ALA A 158 6.48 -14.87 22.18
CA ALA A 158 5.42 -14.03 21.64
C ALA A 158 4.04 -14.65 21.81
N VAL A 159 3.02 -13.79 21.96
CA VAL A 159 1.62 -14.22 22.13
C VAL A 159 1.13 -14.98 20.89
N HIS A 160 1.39 -14.45 19.69
CA HIS A 160 0.97 -15.11 18.45
C HIS A 160 1.63 -16.48 18.25
N SER A 161 2.82 -16.73 18.81
CA SER A 161 3.46 -18.05 18.71
C SER A 161 2.70 -19.10 19.52
N LYS A 162 2.22 -18.73 20.71
CA LYS A 162 1.40 -19.59 21.56
C LYS A 162 0.03 -19.82 20.95
N ASP A 163 -0.55 -18.77 20.36
CA ASP A 163 -1.80 -18.86 19.63
C ASP A 163 -1.69 -19.85 18.45
N LEU A 164 -0.63 -19.74 17.62
CA LEU A 164 -0.42 -20.63 16.47
C LEU A 164 -0.10 -22.08 16.85
N LEU A 165 0.57 -22.31 17.99
CA LEU A 165 0.78 -23.66 18.53
C LEU A 165 -0.52 -24.31 18.98
N ALA A 166 -1.45 -23.53 19.55
CA ALA A 166 -2.73 -24.02 20.01
C ALA A 166 -3.72 -24.23 18.85
N ASN A 167 -3.70 -23.34 17.86
CA ASN A 167 -4.50 -23.43 16.64
C ASN A 167 -3.73 -22.85 15.44
N PRO A 168 -3.35 -23.68 14.45
CA PRO A 168 -2.54 -23.21 13.33
C PRO A 168 -3.33 -22.30 12.37
N LYS A 169 -4.67 -22.25 12.45
CA LYS A 169 -5.48 -21.44 11.53
C LYS A 169 -5.28 -19.96 11.80
N CYS A 170 -4.87 -19.24 10.78
CA CYS A 170 -4.59 -17.82 10.86
C CYS A 170 -4.94 -17.11 9.56
N SER A 171 -4.90 -15.79 9.60
CA SER A 171 -4.89 -14.97 8.39
C SER A 171 -3.82 -13.88 8.44
N LEU A 172 -3.29 -13.52 7.28
CA LEU A 172 -2.32 -12.44 7.13
C LEU A 172 -2.90 -11.36 6.21
N LEU A 173 -3.16 -10.20 6.78
CA LEU A 173 -3.59 -9.01 6.06
C LEU A 173 -2.36 -8.21 5.59
N VAL A 174 -2.31 -7.92 4.30
CA VAL A 174 -1.26 -7.14 3.64
C VAL A 174 -1.92 -6.02 2.82
N THR A 175 -1.36 -4.83 2.93
CA THR A 175 -1.72 -3.65 2.12
C THR A 175 -0.44 -2.96 1.68
N LYS A 176 -0.47 -2.34 0.51
CA LYS A 176 0.68 -1.62 -0.03
C LYS A 176 0.88 -0.28 0.68
N ASP A 177 -0.19 0.51 0.82
CA ASP A 177 -0.21 1.71 1.64
C ASP A 177 -1.18 1.52 2.82
N PRO A 178 -0.69 1.46 4.08
CA PRO A 178 -1.54 1.30 5.25
C PRO A 178 -2.35 2.56 5.60
N VAL A 179 -2.03 3.71 5.02
CA VAL A 179 -2.74 4.99 5.25
C VAL A 179 -3.84 5.18 4.20
N ASP A 180 -3.69 4.63 3.01
CA ASP A 180 -4.66 4.74 1.94
C ASP A 180 -5.71 3.61 1.97
N ARG A 181 -6.88 3.92 2.53
CA ARG A 181 -8.04 3.00 2.56
C ARG A 181 -8.53 2.56 1.18
N THR A 182 -8.20 3.29 0.12
CA THR A 182 -8.65 2.97 -1.25
C THR A 182 -7.70 2.00 -1.95
N ASP A 183 -6.54 1.71 -1.34
CA ASP A 183 -5.55 0.82 -1.94
C ASP A 183 -5.92 -0.65 -1.83
N LEU A 184 -5.18 -1.49 -2.56
CA LEU A 184 -5.37 -2.93 -2.54
C LEU A 184 -5.02 -3.51 -1.15
N MET A 185 -6.01 -4.11 -0.51
CA MET A 185 -5.85 -4.89 0.72
C MET A 185 -6.14 -6.36 0.43
N VAL A 186 -5.27 -7.24 0.91
CA VAL A 186 -5.41 -8.68 0.71
C VAL A 186 -5.30 -9.41 2.03
N THR A 187 -6.26 -10.28 2.32
CA THR A 187 -6.23 -11.22 3.42
C THR A 187 -5.93 -12.62 2.88
N LEU A 188 -4.81 -13.19 3.28
CA LEU A 188 -4.46 -14.58 3.02
C LEU A 188 -4.91 -15.43 4.21
N TYR A 189 -5.74 -16.43 3.99
CA TYR A 189 -6.16 -17.40 5.01
C TYR A 189 -5.33 -18.67 4.84
N GLY A 190 -4.84 -19.24 5.94
CA GLY A 190 -3.99 -20.41 5.87
C GLY A 190 -3.77 -21.11 7.21
N ASP A 191 -2.97 -22.16 7.14
CA ASP A 191 -2.53 -22.92 8.31
C ASP A 191 -1.03 -22.67 8.52
N ALA A 192 -0.65 -22.26 9.72
CA ALA A 192 0.73 -22.05 10.12
C ALA A 192 1.41 -23.40 10.41
N VAL A 193 2.51 -23.64 9.71
CA VAL A 193 3.33 -24.85 9.85
C VAL A 193 4.71 -24.44 10.35
N PHE A 194 5.09 -24.96 11.51
CA PHE A 194 6.44 -24.76 12.05
C PHE A 194 7.46 -25.48 11.17
N VAL A 195 8.47 -24.73 10.73
CA VAL A 195 9.51 -25.23 9.82
C VAL A 195 10.41 -26.20 10.59
N SER A 196 10.57 -27.40 10.05
CA SER A 196 11.45 -28.43 10.59
C SER A 196 12.93 -28.08 10.40
N ASP A 197 13.81 -28.70 11.20
CA ASP A 197 15.24 -28.39 11.21
C ASP A 197 15.92 -28.58 9.84
N ASP A 198 15.49 -29.56 9.05
CA ASP A 198 16.00 -29.83 7.70
C ASP A 198 15.69 -28.70 6.71
N LYS A 199 14.59 -27.96 6.92
CA LYS A 199 14.17 -26.83 6.05
C LYS A 199 14.54 -25.46 6.62
N ARG A 200 15.08 -25.41 7.84
CA ARG A 200 15.43 -24.16 8.53
C ARG A 200 16.40 -23.30 7.72
N ALA A 201 17.42 -23.90 7.10
CA ALA A 201 18.42 -23.16 6.33
C ALA A 201 17.82 -22.46 5.10
N GLU A 202 16.90 -23.12 4.40
CA GLU A 202 16.19 -22.57 3.24
C GLU A 202 15.28 -21.40 3.66
N SER A 203 14.45 -21.60 4.69
CA SER A 203 13.56 -20.55 5.20
C SER A 203 14.33 -19.34 5.72
N ARG A 204 15.47 -19.57 6.40
CA ARG A 204 16.37 -18.50 6.83
C ARG A 204 16.92 -17.71 5.64
N ALA A 205 17.43 -18.38 4.61
CA ALA A 205 17.96 -17.73 3.43
C ALA A 205 16.89 -16.91 2.71
N CYS A 206 15.67 -17.44 2.57
CA CYS A 206 14.53 -16.73 2.02
C CYS A 206 14.20 -15.47 2.83
N TYR A 207 14.05 -15.60 4.15
CA TYR A 207 13.70 -14.50 5.04
C TYR A 207 14.73 -13.37 5.02
N LEU A 208 16.03 -13.70 5.10
CA LEU A 208 17.10 -12.72 5.13
C LEU A 208 17.33 -11.99 3.79
N LYS A 209 16.86 -12.52 2.65
CA LYS A 209 16.85 -11.76 1.38
C LYS A 209 16.04 -10.48 1.50
N LYS A 210 14.92 -10.54 2.24
CA LYS A 210 14.01 -9.42 2.47
C LYS A 210 14.35 -8.64 3.75
N HIS A 211 14.88 -9.32 4.77
CA HIS A 211 15.21 -8.75 6.09
C HIS A 211 16.71 -8.88 6.43
N GLN A 212 17.58 -8.19 5.68
CA GLN A 212 19.04 -8.33 5.77
C GLN A 212 19.63 -8.02 7.17
N GLY A 213 18.93 -7.22 7.98
CA GLY A 213 19.33 -6.86 9.35
C GLY A 213 18.83 -7.78 10.46
N ALA A 214 18.09 -8.85 10.12
CA ALA A 214 17.41 -9.70 11.11
C ALA A 214 18.31 -10.75 11.75
N PHE A 215 19.37 -10.34 12.45
CA PHE A 215 20.31 -11.27 13.11
C PHE A 215 19.66 -12.11 14.23
N TRP A 216 18.57 -11.64 14.82
CA TRP A 216 17.85 -12.31 15.91
C TRP A 216 17.16 -13.61 15.49
N VAL A 217 16.98 -13.87 14.18
CA VAL A 217 16.37 -15.12 13.71
C VAL A 217 17.18 -16.36 14.07
N ASP A 218 18.45 -16.18 14.42
CA ASP A 218 19.37 -17.25 14.85
C ASP A 218 19.35 -17.48 16.37
N PHE A 219 18.58 -16.70 17.14
CA PHE A 219 18.44 -16.93 18.57
C PHE A 219 17.64 -18.20 18.86
N GLY A 220 17.96 -18.89 19.96
CA GLY A 220 17.38 -20.19 20.30
C GLY A 220 15.88 -20.15 20.59
N ASP A 221 15.32 -18.97 20.88
CA ASP A 221 13.89 -18.78 21.07
C ASP A 221 13.14 -18.47 19.77
N PHE A 222 13.83 -18.27 18.63
CA PHE A 222 13.22 -17.96 17.34
C PHE A 222 13.05 -19.19 16.44
N GLN A 223 11.86 -19.31 15.88
CA GLN A 223 11.47 -20.37 14.97
C GLN A 223 10.90 -19.79 13.68
N PHE A 224 11.16 -20.47 12.57
CA PHE A 224 10.50 -20.14 11.30
C PHE A 224 9.15 -20.83 11.25
N VAL A 225 8.14 -20.09 10.84
CA VAL A 225 6.78 -20.59 10.61
C VAL A 225 6.38 -20.21 9.20
N ARG A 226 5.87 -21.16 8.45
CA ARG A 226 5.37 -20.96 7.10
C ARG A 226 3.85 -21.04 7.11
N ILE A 227 3.18 -20.02 6.59
CA ILE A 227 1.72 -20.05 6.41
C ILE A 227 1.43 -20.72 5.07
N GLU A 228 0.77 -21.87 5.10
CA GLU A 228 0.30 -22.56 3.91
C GLU A 228 -1.04 -21.96 3.45
N PRO A 229 -1.08 -21.24 2.31
CA PRO A 229 -2.30 -20.56 1.87
C PRO A 229 -3.41 -21.56 1.55
N LYS A 230 -4.64 -21.24 1.93
CA LYS A 230 -5.86 -21.97 1.57
C LYS A 230 -6.72 -21.20 0.59
N CYS A 231 -6.89 -19.91 0.86
CA CYS A 231 -7.53 -18.98 -0.05
C CYS A 231 -7.08 -17.56 0.27
N LEU A 232 -7.25 -16.67 -0.69
CA LEU A 232 -6.98 -15.26 -0.52
C LEU A 232 -8.23 -14.48 -0.86
N ARG A 233 -8.48 -13.41 -0.11
CA ARG A 233 -9.52 -12.44 -0.39
C ARG A 233 -8.89 -11.08 -0.58
N TYR A 234 -9.29 -10.36 -1.62
CA TYR A 234 -8.86 -8.99 -1.81
C TYR A 234 -10.03 -8.00 -1.84
N VAL A 235 -9.73 -6.76 -1.50
CA VAL A 235 -10.60 -5.61 -1.67
C VAL A 235 -9.76 -4.41 -2.07
N SER A 236 -10.27 -3.60 -2.99
CA SER A 236 -9.63 -2.38 -3.46
C SER A 236 -10.69 -1.31 -3.69
N GLY A 237 -10.32 -0.02 -3.60
CA GLY A 237 -11.24 1.08 -3.87
C GLY A 237 -12.33 1.27 -2.83
N VAL A 238 -12.09 0.88 -1.56
CA VAL A 238 -13.07 1.08 -0.47
C VAL A 238 -13.46 2.55 -0.36
N ALA A 239 -14.77 2.80 -0.26
CA ALA A 239 -15.38 4.14 -0.26
C ALA A 239 -15.16 4.94 -1.57
N THR A 240 -14.99 4.26 -2.70
CA THR A 240 -14.95 4.87 -4.04
C THR A 240 -15.95 4.19 -4.98
N ALA A 241 -16.22 4.81 -6.14
CA ALA A 241 -17.03 4.20 -7.19
C ALA A 241 -16.35 2.99 -7.87
N MET A 242 -15.07 2.74 -7.59
CA MET A 242 -14.25 1.68 -8.18
C MET A 242 -14.00 0.53 -7.19
N LEU A 243 -14.96 0.28 -6.28
CA LEU A 243 -14.89 -0.82 -5.33
C LEU A 243 -14.85 -2.16 -6.06
N GLU A 244 -13.79 -2.92 -5.84
CA GLU A 244 -13.60 -4.26 -6.37
C GLU A 244 -13.23 -5.21 -5.23
N SER A 245 -13.74 -6.43 -5.29
CA SER A 245 -13.35 -7.50 -4.36
C SER A 245 -13.53 -8.86 -5.01
N GLY A 246 -12.75 -9.82 -4.57
CA GLY A 246 -12.87 -11.21 -5.00
C GLY A 246 -12.03 -12.12 -4.14
N ASP A 247 -12.11 -13.41 -4.47
CA ASP A 247 -11.37 -14.48 -3.80
C ASP A 247 -10.54 -15.25 -4.83
N PHE A 248 -9.41 -15.81 -4.39
CA PHE A 248 -8.56 -16.71 -5.15
C PHE A 248 -8.34 -18.02 -4.39
N THR A 249 -8.29 -19.15 -5.10
CA THR A 249 -7.93 -20.44 -4.52
C THR A 249 -6.43 -20.56 -4.27
N GLU A 250 -6.02 -21.60 -3.53
CA GLU A 250 -4.60 -21.94 -3.36
C GLU A 250 -3.91 -22.15 -4.71
N GLU A 251 -4.55 -22.88 -5.63
CA GLU A 251 -3.99 -23.23 -6.94
C GLU A 251 -3.83 -22.01 -7.85
N GLU A 252 -4.82 -21.12 -7.88
CA GLU A 252 -4.75 -19.85 -8.61
C GLU A 252 -3.58 -19.00 -8.10
N TYR A 253 -3.46 -18.85 -6.78
CA TYR A 253 -2.39 -18.07 -6.17
C TYR A 253 -1.01 -18.68 -6.43
N ARG A 254 -0.86 -19.99 -6.27
CA ARG A 254 0.42 -20.69 -6.46
C ARG A 254 0.89 -20.68 -7.91
N SER A 255 -0.04 -20.71 -8.87
CA SER A 255 0.29 -20.67 -10.30
C SER A 255 0.59 -19.26 -10.82
N ALA A 256 0.20 -18.22 -10.08
CA ALA A 256 0.48 -16.84 -10.43
C ALA A 256 1.95 -16.48 -10.29
N LYS A 257 2.42 -15.60 -11.17
CA LYS A 257 3.80 -15.12 -11.18
C LYS A 257 3.92 -13.77 -10.50
N VAL A 258 5.04 -13.56 -9.83
CA VAL A 258 5.44 -12.24 -9.35
C VAL A 258 5.85 -11.39 -10.55
N ASP A 259 5.37 -10.15 -10.60
CA ASP A 259 5.78 -9.20 -11.62
C ASP A 259 7.26 -8.81 -11.44
N PRO A 260 8.11 -9.01 -12.46
CA PRO A 260 9.56 -8.81 -12.33
C PRO A 260 9.96 -7.33 -12.28
N ILE A 261 9.07 -6.40 -12.64
CA ILE A 261 9.35 -4.97 -12.72
C ILE A 261 8.99 -4.25 -11.41
N SER A 262 8.02 -4.77 -10.65
CA SER A 262 7.49 -4.16 -9.44
C SER A 262 8.55 -3.93 -8.35
N GLN A 263 9.63 -4.72 -8.33
CA GLN A 263 10.78 -4.50 -7.45
C GLN A 263 11.47 -3.15 -7.65
N PHE A 264 11.33 -2.53 -8.84
CA PHE A 264 11.91 -1.22 -9.16
C PHE A 264 10.95 -0.06 -8.88
N SER A 265 9.76 -0.34 -8.36
CA SER A 265 8.71 0.65 -8.18
C SER A 265 9.15 1.84 -7.33
N ILE A 266 9.68 1.60 -6.12
CA ILE A 266 10.13 2.67 -5.21
C ILE A 266 11.21 3.57 -5.84
N PRO A 267 12.34 3.05 -6.35
CA PRO A 267 13.38 3.92 -6.91
C PRO A 267 12.94 4.66 -8.18
N VAL A 268 12.09 4.06 -9.03
CA VAL A 268 11.56 4.74 -10.23
C VAL A 268 10.59 5.84 -9.84
N ALA A 269 9.59 5.55 -9.01
CA ALA A 269 8.61 6.53 -8.55
C ALA A 269 9.28 7.70 -7.82
N SER A 270 10.24 7.43 -6.93
CA SER A 270 10.96 8.48 -6.21
C SER A 270 11.75 9.40 -7.13
N HIS A 271 12.40 8.88 -8.17
CA HIS A 271 13.13 9.70 -9.14
C HIS A 271 12.19 10.52 -10.01
N MET A 272 11.12 9.89 -10.52
CA MET A 272 10.13 10.57 -11.34
C MET A 272 9.41 11.69 -10.58
N ASN A 273 8.97 11.44 -9.35
CA ASN A 273 8.24 12.43 -8.57
C ASN A 273 9.12 13.60 -8.12
N ARG A 274 10.43 13.38 -7.93
CA ARG A 274 11.34 14.46 -7.50
C ARG A 274 11.83 15.32 -8.66
N ASP A 275 12.19 14.67 -9.77
CA ASP A 275 12.96 15.31 -10.84
C ASP A 275 12.12 15.53 -12.12
N HIS A 276 10.95 14.87 -12.25
CA HIS A 276 10.16 14.75 -13.49
C HIS A 276 8.63 14.78 -13.26
N GLU A 277 8.13 15.53 -12.26
CA GLU A 277 6.68 15.62 -11.97
C GLU A 277 5.90 16.17 -13.18
N GLU A 278 6.39 17.24 -13.81
CA GLU A 278 5.75 17.85 -15.00
C GLU A 278 5.73 16.91 -16.20
N ASP A 279 6.77 16.09 -16.39
CA ASP A 279 6.80 15.07 -17.44
C ASP A 279 5.71 14.00 -17.16
N THR A 280 5.56 13.57 -15.90
CA THR A 280 4.52 12.63 -15.49
C THR A 280 3.12 13.18 -15.74
N LYS A 281 2.89 14.44 -15.39
CA LYS A 281 1.63 15.15 -15.66
C LYS A 281 1.30 15.19 -17.16
N LEU A 282 2.27 15.55 -18.01
CA LEU A 282 2.07 15.57 -19.46
C LEU A 282 1.71 14.19 -20.01
N ILE A 283 2.39 13.13 -19.56
CA ILE A 283 2.07 11.75 -19.95
C ILE A 283 0.64 11.38 -19.53
N VAL A 284 0.24 11.69 -18.30
CA VAL A 284 -1.11 11.40 -17.80
C VAL A 284 -2.18 12.13 -18.60
N GLN A 285 -1.98 13.42 -18.88
CA GLN A 285 -2.91 14.22 -19.68
C GLN A 285 -3.04 13.68 -21.10
N HIS A 286 -1.93 13.25 -21.72
CA HIS A 286 -1.95 12.64 -23.05
C HIS A 286 -2.64 11.27 -23.06
N ALA A 287 -2.31 10.40 -22.10
CA ALA A 287 -2.82 9.03 -22.05
C ALA A 287 -4.30 8.94 -21.69
N THR A 288 -4.81 9.88 -20.90
CA THR A 288 -6.18 9.86 -20.37
C THR A 288 -7.12 10.88 -21.02
N ALA A 289 -6.57 11.87 -21.74
CA ALA A 289 -7.26 13.09 -22.16
C ALA A 289 -7.86 13.92 -21.01
N ILE A 290 -7.44 13.67 -19.76
CA ILE A 290 -7.90 14.39 -18.56
C ILE A 290 -6.89 15.48 -18.20
N GLN A 291 -7.36 16.71 -18.06
CA GLN A 291 -6.53 17.84 -17.62
C GLN A 291 -6.35 17.81 -16.10
N VAL A 292 -5.30 17.13 -15.65
CA VAL A 292 -4.94 17.02 -14.22
C VAL A 292 -4.03 18.17 -13.78
N ASP A 293 -4.14 18.57 -12.51
CA ASP A 293 -3.36 19.65 -11.88
C ASP A 293 -1.93 19.20 -11.52
N SER A 294 -1.81 17.97 -11.01
CA SER A 294 -0.56 17.30 -10.62
C SER A 294 -0.66 15.80 -10.87
N ALA A 295 0.48 15.09 -10.88
CA ALA A 295 0.51 13.63 -11.01
C ALA A 295 1.75 13.01 -10.35
N ASP A 296 1.54 12.30 -9.23
CA ASP A 296 2.58 11.57 -8.52
C ASP A 296 2.52 10.07 -8.82
N MET A 297 3.63 9.47 -9.25
CA MET A 297 3.74 8.02 -9.41
C MET A 297 3.66 7.31 -8.04
N ILE A 298 2.76 6.32 -7.92
CA ILE A 298 2.52 5.53 -6.70
C ILE A 298 3.19 4.16 -6.80
N ASP A 299 3.08 3.51 -7.95
CA ASP A 299 3.76 2.25 -8.25
C ASP A 299 3.92 1.98 -9.74
N LEU A 300 4.59 0.87 -10.02
CA LEU A 300 5.02 0.44 -11.33
C LEU A 300 4.95 -1.09 -11.38
N ASP A 301 4.50 -1.62 -12.51
CA ASP A 301 4.61 -3.03 -12.89
C ASP A 301 4.99 -3.14 -14.38
N ARG A 302 5.10 -4.37 -14.92
CA ARG A 302 5.49 -4.56 -16.33
C ARG A 302 4.53 -3.94 -17.34
N LEU A 303 3.27 -3.68 -16.99
CA LEU A 303 2.25 -3.19 -17.91
C LEU A 303 2.04 -1.67 -17.81
N GLY A 304 2.68 -0.99 -16.85
CA GLY A 304 2.50 0.44 -16.65
C GLY A 304 2.71 0.86 -15.20
N PHE A 305 2.22 2.03 -14.86
CA PHE A 305 2.34 2.61 -13.52
C PHE A 305 1.01 3.20 -13.06
N ASN A 306 0.80 3.30 -11.74
CA ASN A 306 -0.33 4.02 -11.18
C ASN A 306 0.12 5.39 -10.68
N VAL A 307 -0.69 6.41 -10.90
CA VAL A 307 -0.46 7.77 -10.40
C VAL A 307 -1.58 8.23 -9.46
N LYS A 308 -1.23 9.12 -8.53
CA LYS A 308 -2.16 9.95 -7.78
C LYS A 308 -2.22 11.30 -8.48
N ALA A 309 -3.30 11.53 -9.20
CA ALA A 309 -3.50 12.78 -9.93
C ALA A 309 -4.37 13.75 -9.13
N GLY A 310 -3.97 15.02 -9.11
CA GLY A 310 -4.76 16.12 -8.58
C GLY A 310 -5.77 16.62 -9.61
N TYR A 311 -7.02 16.82 -9.20
CA TYR A 311 -8.04 17.46 -10.02
C TYR A 311 -8.99 18.27 -9.14
N CYS A 312 -9.03 19.60 -9.32
CA CYS A 312 -9.94 20.50 -8.60
C CYS A 312 -9.87 20.32 -7.07
N GLY A 313 -8.67 20.14 -6.53
CA GLY A 313 -8.42 19.93 -5.10
C GLY A 313 -8.76 18.52 -4.58
N LYS A 314 -9.16 17.60 -5.45
CA LYS A 314 -9.36 16.17 -5.13
C LYS A 314 -8.20 15.35 -5.69
N ASN A 315 -7.98 14.18 -5.10
CA ASN A 315 -7.02 13.20 -5.61
C ASN A 315 -7.77 12.02 -6.23
N VAL A 316 -7.32 11.58 -7.40
CA VAL A 316 -7.82 10.38 -8.07
C VAL A 316 -6.65 9.46 -8.42
N LYS A 317 -6.86 8.15 -8.31
CA LYS A 317 -5.89 7.16 -8.82
C LYS A 317 -6.15 6.92 -10.30
N LEU A 318 -5.11 7.00 -11.12
CA LEU A 318 -5.16 6.72 -12.55
C LEU A 318 -4.12 5.66 -12.92
N ARG A 319 -4.54 4.63 -13.66
CA ARG A 319 -3.65 3.63 -14.25
C ARG A 319 -3.10 4.15 -15.57
N ILE A 320 -1.79 4.22 -15.76
CA ILE A 320 -1.18 4.62 -17.02
C ILE A 320 -0.48 3.41 -17.65
N PRO A 321 -1.05 2.78 -18.69
CA PRO A 321 -0.44 1.62 -19.32
C PRO A 321 0.76 2.03 -20.19
N PHE A 322 1.78 1.18 -20.22
CA PHE A 322 2.81 1.27 -21.24
C PHE A 322 2.25 0.86 -22.63
N PRO A 323 2.84 1.35 -23.74
CA PRO A 323 2.44 0.93 -25.09
C PRO A 323 2.69 -0.57 -25.35
N ARG A 324 3.60 -1.18 -24.58
CA ARG A 324 3.86 -2.63 -24.54
C ARG A 324 4.41 -3.02 -23.17
N PRO A 325 4.39 -4.31 -22.79
CA PRO A 325 5.03 -4.75 -21.55
C PRO A 325 6.52 -4.40 -21.51
N ALA A 326 6.98 -3.92 -20.35
CA ALA A 326 8.38 -3.66 -20.05
C ALA A 326 9.12 -4.97 -19.72
N GLU A 327 10.31 -5.14 -20.28
CA GLU A 327 11.11 -6.37 -20.11
C GLU A 327 12.07 -6.30 -18.92
N ASP A 328 12.66 -5.12 -18.69
CA ASP A 328 13.62 -4.88 -17.61
C ASP A 328 13.59 -3.42 -17.14
N ARG A 329 14.44 -3.09 -16.15
CA ARG A 329 14.54 -1.74 -15.58
C ARG A 329 14.95 -0.67 -16.61
N ARG A 330 15.82 -1.00 -17.57
CA ARG A 330 16.26 -0.07 -18.60
C ARG A 330 15.11 0.19 -19.57
N ASP A 331 14.36 -0.84 -19.90
CA ASP A 331 13.22 -0.76 -20.80
C ASP A 331 12.07 0.08 -20.22
N VAL A 332 11.82 0.01 -18.90
CA VAL A 332 10.90 0.95 -18.21
C VAL A 332 11.26 2.40 -18.51
N LYS A 333 12.55 2.77 -18.39
CA LYS A 333 13.00 4.13 -18.70
C LYS A 333 12.73 4.48 -20.17
N ASN A 334 13.04 3.57 -21.09
CA ASN A 334 12.83 3.80 -22.52
C ASN A 334 11.35 4.03 -22.84
N LEU A 335 10.45 3.25 -22.23
CA LEU A 335 9.01 3.39 -22.41
C LEU A 335 8.49 4.72 -21.85
N ILE A 336 8.95 5.15 -20.68
CA ILE A 336 8.56 6.47 -20.11
C ILE A 336 9.04 7.61 -21.03
N VAL A 337 10.26 7.53 -21.56
CA VAL A 337 10.78 8.54 -22.50
C VAL A 337 9.96 8.56 -23.79
N GLN A 338 9.65 7.39 -24.36
CA GLN A 338 8.80 7.28 -25.55
C GLN A 338 7.43 7.94 -25.31
N MET A 339 6.76 7.62 -24.20
CA MET A 339 5.46 8.19 -23.85
C MET A 339 5.52 9.71 -23.67
N LEU A 340 6.63 10.23 -23.15
CA LEU A 340 6.86 11.66 -23.01
C LEU A 340 7.03 12.35 -24.36
N GLU A 341 7.76 11.74 -25.30
CA GLU A 341 7.93 12.24 -26.66
C GLU A 341 6.57 12.28 -27.38
N ASP A 342 5.79 11.19 -27.30
CA ASP A 342 4.43 11.10 -27.85
C ASP A 342 3.52 12.19 -27.27
N ALA A 343 3.58 12.41 -25.95
CA ALA A 343 2.82 13.47 -25.27
C ALA A 343 3.22 14.87 -25.75
N LYS A 344 4.52 15.14 -25.91
CA LYS A 344 5.03 16.42 -26.42
C LYS A 344 4.62 16.68 -27.86
N GLU A 345 4.61 15.65 -28.71
CA GLU A 345 4.10 15.76 -30.08
C GLU A 345 2.60 16.02 -30.12
N GLY A 346 1.81 15.27 -29.33
CA GLY A 346 0.37 15.47 -29.21
C GLY A 346 0.03 16.88 -28.74
N PHE A 347 0.77 17.40 -27.76
CA PHE A 347 0.61 18.78 -27.29
C PHE A 347 0.87 19.80 -28.39
N LYS A 348 1.96 19.67 -29.16
CA LYS A 348 2.27 20.58 -30.28
C LYS A 348 1.16 20.60 -31.34
N ARG A 349 0.61 19.42 -31.70
CA ARG A 349 -0.49 19.31 -32.68
C ARG A 349 -1.80 19.94 -32.20
N SER A 350 -2.02 20.02 -30.88
CA SER A 350 -3.22 20.66 -30.31
C SER A 350 -3.15 22.19 -30.31
N GLN A 351 -1.95 22.76 -30.49
CA GLN A 351 -1.69 24.21 -30.49
C GLN A 351 -1.55 24.79 -31.91
N SER A 352 -1.39 23.93 -32.92
CA SER A 352 -1.38 24.28 -34.35
C SER A 352 -2.77 24.16 -34.95
#